data_AF-A0A0G8BZY7-F1
#
_entry.id   AF-A0A0G8BZY7-F1
#
_cell.length_a   1.000
_cell.length_b   1.000
_cell.length_c   1.000
_cell.angle_alpha   90.00
_cell.angle_beta   90.00
_cell.angle_gamma   90.00
#
_symmetry.space_group_name_H-M   'P 1'
#
loop_
_entity.id
_entity.type
_entity.pdbx_description
1 polymer ?
#
loop_
_entity_poly.entity_id
_entity_poly.type
_entity_poly.pdbx_seq_one_letter_code
_entity_poly.pdbx_strand_id
1 'polypeptide(L)'
;MIEPSLEPFEVQQMVDLLNESRKELMRFLSTIEDESILTKKSVMHPALGELLLDQWIELIYLHEQHHIEQIKEIKLLCEIGK
;
A
#
# COMPACT_ATOMS: atom_id res chain seq x y z
N MET A 1 3.32 7.13 12.23
CA MET A 1 3.38 7.31 10.77
C MET A 1 4.69 6.71 10.31
N ILE A 2 4.71 5.87 9.29
CA ILE A 2 5.98 5.38 8.72
C ILE A 2 6.50 6.52 7.84
N GLU A 3 7.73 6.95 8.10
CA GLU A 3 8.38 8.01 7.33
C GLU A 3 9.23 7.41 6.19
N PRO A 4 9.28 8.04 5.01
CA PRO A 4 10.18 7.61 3.94
C PRO A 4 11.64 7.67 4.37
N SER A 5 12.45 6.73 3.89
CA SER A 5 13.91 6.81 4.06
C SER A 5 14.47 8.06 3.38
N LEU A 6 15.48 8.67 3.99
CA LEU A 6 16.28 9.75 3.39
C LEU A 6 17.42 9.20 2.53
N GLU A 7 17.61 7.88 2.50
CA GLU A 7 18.64 7.27 1.67
C GLU A 7 18.30 7.42 0.18
N PRO A 8 19.32 7.64 -0.69
CA PRO A 8 19.11 7.67 -2.13
C PRO A 8 18.48 6.36 -2.64
N PHE A 9 17.59 6.47 -3.61
CA PHE A 9 16.96 5.33 -4.25
C PHE A 9 16.80 5.53 -5.76
N GLU A 10 16.73 4.41 -6.48
CA GLU A 10 16.38 4.38 -7.90
C GLU A 10 14.88 4.14 -8.05
N VAL A 11 14.18 5.00 -8.79
CA VAL A 11 12.72 4.89 -8.98
C VAL A 11 12.34 3.54 -9.59
N GLN A 12 13.11 3.05 -10.56
CA GLN A 12 12.81 1.77 -11.20
C GLN A 12 12.92 0.60 -10.21
N GLN A 13 13.92 0.62 -9.33
CA GLN A 13 14.08 -0.43 -8.31
C GLN A 13 12.88 -0.44 -7.35
N MET A 14 12.39 0.73 -6.93
CA MET A 14 11.21 0.82 -6.07
C MET A 14 9.94 0.32 -6.76
N VAL A 15 9.77 0.61 -8.05
CA VAL A 15 8.66 0.09 -8.86
C VAL A 15 8.73 -1.44 -9.00
N ASP A 16 9.93 -1.99 -9.22
CA ASP A 16 10.13 -3.43 -9.33
C ASP A 16 9.81 -4.14 -8.00
N LEU A 17 10.27 -3.60 -6.87
CA LEU A 17 9.94 -4.11 -5.53
C LEU A 17 8.43 -4.06 -5.24
N LEU A 18 7.76 -2.97 -5.60
CA LEU A 18 6.30 -2.84 -5.43
C LEU A 18 5.55 -3.89 -6.27
N ASN A 19 5.99 -4.11 -7.52
CA ASN A 19 5.40 -5.11 -8.40
C ASN A 19 5.58 -6.53 -7.87
N GLU A 20 6.77 -6.88 -7.39
CA GLU A 20 7.01 -8.20 -6.79
C GLU A 20 6.20 -8.39 -5.51
N SER A 21 6.15 -7.40 -4.62
CA SER A 21 5.32 -7.45 -3.42
C SER A 21 3.83 -7.68 -3.75
N ARG A 22 3.30 -7.00 -4.77
CA ARG A 22 1.92 -7.23 -5.24
C ARG A 22 1.73 -8.65 -5.78
N LYS A 23 2.67 -9.16 -6.57
CA LYS A 23 2.58 -10.54 -7.09
C LYS A 23 2.58 -11.56 -5.96
N GLU A 24 3.40 -11.38 -4.94
CA GLU A 24 3.44 -12.26 -3.77
C GLU A 24 2.14 -12.22 -2.97
N LEU A 25 1.60 -11.02 -2.71
CA LEU A 25 0.31 -10.86 -2.05
C LEU A 25 -0.80 -11.57 -2.83
N MET A 26 -0.92 -11.32 -4.14
CA MET A 26 -1.95 -11.92 -4.97
C MET A 26 -1.81 -13.45 -5.04
N ARG A 27 -0.57 -13.95 -5.13
CA ARG A 27 -0.29 -15.38 -5.08
C ARG A 27 -0.78 -15.98 -3.76
N PHE A 28 -0.45 -15.36 -2.63
CA PHE A 28 -0.92 -15.83 -1.32
C PHE A 28 -2.44 -15.79 -1.21
N LEU A 29 -3.08 -14.69 -1.57
CA LEU A 29 -4.54 -14.56 -1.53
C LEU A 29 -5.23 -15.62 -2.39
N SER A 30 -4.64 -15.99 -3.54
CA SER A 30 -5.18 -17.05 -4.40
C SER A 30 -5.15 -18.46 -3.78
N THR A 31 -4.39 -18.65 -2.69
CA THR A 31 -4.37 -19.91 -1.93
C THR A 31 -5.47 -20.01 -0.87
N ILE A 32 -6.21 -18.93 -0.65
CA ILE A 32 -7.28 -18.88 0.35
C ILE A 32 -8.56 -19.44 -0.28
N GLU A 33 -8.97 -20.64 0.14
CA GLU A 33 -10.19 -21.28 -0.37
C GLU A 33 -11.48 -20.74 0.28
N ASP A 34 -11.41 -20.38 1.56
CA ASP A 34 -12.52 -19.82 2.34
C ASP A 34 -12.16 -18.40 2.81
N GLU A 35 -12.64 -17.39 2.10
CA GLU A 35 -12.40 -15.98 2.43
C GLU A 35 -12.99 -15.56 3.79
N SER A 36 -13.94 -16.31 4.35
CA SER A 36 -14.53 -16.00 5.66
C SER A 36 -13.52 -16.05 6.80
N ILE A 37 -12.34 -16.65 6.59
CA ILE A 37 -11.25 -16.63 7.58
C ILE A 37 -10.66 -15.23 7.79
N LEU A 38 -10.77 -14.34 6.80
CA LEU A 38 -10.20 -12.99 6.85
C LEU A 38 -10.92 -12.08 7.84
N THR A 39 -12.22 -12.31 8.05
CA THR A 39 -13.03 -11.57 9.03
C THR A 39 -12.91 -12.12 10.46
N LYS A 40 -12.22 -13.26 10.65
CA LYS A 40 -12.06 -13.92 11.95
C LYS A 40 -10.79 -13.49 12.70
N LYS A 41 -9.91 -12.72 12.05
CA LYS A 41 -8.65 -12.24 12.62
C LYS A 41 -8.52 -10.74 12.40
N SER A 42 -7.89 -10.09 13.38
CA SER A 42 -7.60 -8.66 13.35
C SER A 42 -6.10 -8.41 13.59
N VAL A 43 -5.63 -7.28 13.07
CA VAL A 43 -4.28 -6.76 13.33
C VAL A 43 -4.39 -5.26 13.63
N MET A 44 -3.61 -4.79 14.60
CA MET A 44 -3.62 -3.40 15.04
C MET A 44 -2.98 -2.46 14.00
N HIS A 45 -3.78 -1.59 13.38
CA HIS A 45 -3.29 -0.54 12.50
C HIS A 45 -2.76 0.65 13.31
N PRO A 46 -1.55 1.17 13.02
CA PRO A 46 -0.93 2.26 13.80
C PRO A 46 -1.76 3.55 13.91
N ALA A 47 -2.63 3.82 12.93
CA ALA A 47 -3.45 5.05 12.88
C ALA A 47 -4.97 4.81 12.94
N LEU A 48 -5.44 3.60 12.63
CA LEU A 48 -6.87 3.32 12.45
C LEU A 48 -7.42 2.38 13.52
N GLY A 49 -6.56 1.90 14.42
CA GLY A 49 -6.97 0.94 15.43
C GLY A 49 -7.18 -0.44 14.82
N GLU A 50 -8.10 -1.21 15.39
CA GLU A 50 -8.21 -2.63 15.11
C GLU A 50 -8.93 -2.84 13.79
N LEU A 51 -8.28 -3.53 12.86
CA LEU A 51 -8.84 -3.84 11.56
C LEU A 51 -8.78 -5.34 11.32
N LEU A 52 -9.86 -5.87 10.76
CA LEU A 52 -9.92 -7.24 10.26
C LEU A 52 -9.02 -7.40 9.03
N LEU A 53 -8.63 -8.63 8.69
CA LEU A 53 -7.67 -8.85 7.60
C LEU A 53 -8.25 -8.48 6.22
N ASP A 54 -9.56 -8.64 6.01
CA ASP A 54 -10.24 -8.18 4.80
C ASP A 54 -10.20 -6.65 4.68
N GLN A 55 -10.41 -5.94 5.79
CA GLN A 55 -10.29 -4.48 5.85
C GLN A 55 -8.84 -4.02 5.57
N TRP A 56 -7.84 -4.76 6.05
CA TRP A 56 -6.44 -4.49 5.71
C TRP A 56 -6.16 -4.66 4.21
N ILE A 57 -6.73 -5.68 3.57
CA ILE A 57 -6.58 -5.91 2.12
C ILE A 57 -7.22 -4.75 1.34
N GLU A 58 -8.41 -4.32 1.72
CA GLU A 58 -9.06 -3.15 1.12
C GLU A 58 -8.23 -1.87 1.33
N LEU A 59 -7.71 -1.67 2.54
CA LEU A 59 -6.89 -0.51 2.90
C LEU A 59 -5.64 -0.39 2.02
N ILE A 60 -5.00 -1.49 1.61
CA ILE A 60 -3.83 -1.45 0.71
C ILE A 60 -4.18 -0.70 -0.58
N TYR A 61 -5.31 -1.03 -1.21
CA TYR A 61 -5.73 -0.35 -2.44
C TYR A 61 -6.00 1.15 -2.21
N LEU A 62 -6.73 1.49 -1.14
CA LEU A 62 -7.04 2.89 -0.82
C LEU A 62 -5.77 3.70 -0.51
N HIS A 63 -4.82 3.09 0.19
CA HIS A 63 -3.54 3.71 0.55
C HIS A 63 -2.69 4.01 -0.68
N GLU A 64 -2.66 3.10 -1.65
CA GLU A 64 -1.96 3.31 -2.92
C GLU A 64 -2.62 4.41 -3.76
N GLN A 65 -3.96 4.44 -3.85
CA GLN A 65 -4.66 5.52 -4.53
C GLN A 65 -4.34 6.88 -3.91
N HIS A 66 -4.33 6.96 -2.57
CA HIS A 66 -3.97 8.17 -1.86
C HIS A 66 -2.55 8.64 -2.21
N HIS A 67 -1.56 7.75 -2.19
CA HIS A 67 -0.18 8.10 -2.56
C HIS A 67 -0.02 8.51 -4.02
N ILE A 68 -0.77 7.90 -4.95
CA ILE A 68 -0.77 8.32 -6.35
C ILE A 68 -1.30 9.75 -6.49
N GLU A 69 -2.36 10.11 -5.79
CA GLU A 69 -2.87 11.48 -5.79
C GLU A 69 -1.86 12.47 -5.19
N GLN A 70 -1.19 12.12 -4.08
CA GLN A 70 -0.12 12.96 -3.53
C GLN A 70 1.02 13.19 -4.54
N ILE A 71 1.43 12.16 -5.29
CA ILE A 71 2.46 12.32 -6.34
C ILE A 71 1.98 13.27 -7.44
N LYS A 72 0.71 13.16 -7.87
CA LYS A 72 0.12 14.07 -8.87
C LYS A 72 0.06 15.51 -8.36
N GLU A 73 -0.36 15.72 -7.12
CA GLU A 73 -0.40 17.02 -6.46
C GLU A 73 0.99 17.67 -6.40
N ILE A 74 2.00 16.93 -5.95
CA ILE A 74 3.39 17.42 -5.90
C ILE A 74 3.90 17.77 -7.30
N LYS A 75 3.63 16.90 -8.29
CA LYS A 75 4.03 17.16 -9.68
C LYS A 75 3.42 18.45 -10.21
N LEU A 76 2.13 18.66 -9.97
CA LEU A 76 1.44 19.89 -10.35
C LEU A 76 2.06 21.13 -9.68
N LEU A 77 2.36 21.06 -8.38
CA LEU A 77 3.01 22.15 -7.65
C LEU A 77 4.41 22.47 -8.21
N CYS A 78 5.19 21.46 -8.56
CA CYS A 78 6.50 21.63 -9.19
C CYS A 78 6.43 22.22 -10.62
N GLU A 79 5.34 21.99 -11.35
CA GLU A 79 5.11 22.56 -12.67
C GLU A 79 4.67 24.03 -12.59
N ILE A 80 3.84 24.39 -11.60
CA ILE A 80 3.38 25.78 -11.38
C ILE A 80 4.49 26.67 -10.79
N GLY A 81 5.41 26.08 -10.00
CA GLY A 81 6.54 26.80 -9.40
C GLY A 81 7.73 27.07 -10.35
N LYS A 82 7.61 26.68 -11.63
CA LYS A 82 8.60 26.99 -12.70
C LYS A 82 8.14 28.19 -13.52
#